data_AF-A0A2Z4REB2-F1
#
_entry.id   AF-A0A2Z4REB2-F1
#
_cell.length_a   1.000
_cell.length_b   1.000
_cell.length_c   1.000
_cell.angle_alpha   90.00
_cell.angle_beta   90.00
_cell.angle_gamma   90.00
#
_symmetry.space_group_name_H-M   'P 1'
#
loop_
_entity.id
_entity.type
_entity.pdbx_description
1 polymer ?
#
loop_
_entity_poly.entity_id
_entity_poly.type
_entity_poly.pdbx_seq_one_letter_code
_entity_poly.pdbx_strand_id
1 'polypeptide(L)'
;MALLITAGTVLSAPVVPPQATEQSLVMLAHQQLLGGDLAAAQASLREAGNKGQGGTRALAEQAFLEDANGRHMRARQLYDALKGSDQEAIIAVPSAVNLAALARFDLARSAFADLQKRSPNPQVKAYAGLWTLWLGARSASDARLKPEAAQARVQKLAREIKPVTAQQSALCALYQGKTDSSAVFAQIDALMVPEATKRDLRTEAGLFAGAYLDYVRQDHQAAEQIYQLALEQSRPAAMERQLLIQSSRALQLFTH
;
A
#
# COMPACT_ATOMS: atom_id res chain seq x y z
N MET A 1 66.38 9.04 47.08
CA MET A 1 65.99 10.00 48.13
C MET A 1 64.78 10.79 47.66
N ALA A 2 63.91 11.15 48.62
CA ALA A 2 62.78 12.09 48.57
C ALA A 2 61.43 11.58 48.03
N LEU A 3 60.53 11.32 49.00
CA LEU A 3 59.06 11.25 48.95
C LEU A 3 58.44 12.61 48.55
N LEU A 4 57.22 12.61 47.96
CA LEU A 4 55.95 13.02 48.61
C LEU A 4 54.74 13.07 47.64
N ILE A 5 53.81 12.12 47.87
CA ILE A 5 52.33 12.19 47.97
C ILE A 5 51.59 13.36 47.29
N THR A 6 50.53 13.04 46.51
CA THR A 6 49.16 13.56 46.72
C THR A 6 48.12 12.67 46.04
N ALA A 7 47.19 12.17 46.84
CA ALA A 7 46.00 11.44 46.41
C ALA A 7 44.93 12.46 45.98
N GLY A 8 44.45 12.35 44.73
CA GLY A 8 43.33 13.11 44.21
C GLY A 8 42.10 12.24 44.10
N THR A 9 41.14 12.45 45.00
CA THR A 9 39.80 11.87 44.99
C THR A 9 39.05 12.38 43.75
N VAL A 10 38.84 11.53 42.75
CA VAL A 10 38.02 11.89 41.58
C VAL A 10 36.55 11.70 41.98
N LEU A 11 35.86 12.81 42.22
CA LEU A 11 34.41 12.86 42.35
C LEU A 11 33.79 12.22 41.10
N SER A 12 33.17 11.06 41.26
CA SER A 12 32.37 10.43 40.22
C SER A 12 31.18 11.34 39.91
N ALA A 13 31.18 11.91 38.71
CA ALA A 13 30.02 12.60 38.18
C ALA A 13 28.81 11.64 38.16
N PRO A 14 27.59 12.11 38.48
CA PRO A 14 26.42 11.26 38.38
C PRO A 14 26.25 10.81 36.93
N VAL A 15 26.25 9.50 36.73
CA VAL A 15 25.86 8.87 35.46
C VAL A 15 24.39 9.23 35.25
N VAL A 16 24.16 10.22 34.38
CA VAL A 16 22.82 10.54 33.89
C VAL A 16 22.34 9.28 33.15
N PRO A 17 21.25 8.62 33.61
CA PRO A 17 20.70 7.49 32.86
C PRO A 17 20.30 7.98 31.46
N PRO A 18 20.48 7.17 30.41
CA PRO A 18 20.05 7.56 29.07
C PRO A 18 18.56 7.91 29.14
N GLN A 19 18.23 9.18 28.88
CA GLN A 19 16.85 9.60 28.68
C GLN A 19 16.28 8.71 27.59
N ALA A 20 15.19 7.99 27.89
CA ALA A 20 14.42 7.29 26.88
C ALA A 20 14.16 8.29 25.76
N THR A 21 14.71 8.04 24.57
CA THR A 21 14.51 8.92 23.41
C THR A 21 13.02 9.05 23.19
N GLU A 22 12.46 10.22 23.46
CA GLU A 22 11.06 10.52 23.16
C GLU A 22 10.81 10.17 21.69
N GLN A 23 9.92 9.21 21.46
CA GLN A 23 9.54 8.84 20.11
C GLN A 23 8.93 10.07 19.44
N SER A 24 9.45 10.44 18.26
CA SER A 24 8.93 11.61 17.56
C SER A 24 7.42 11.46 17.29
N LEU A 25 6.67 12.54 17.40
CA LEU A 25 5.22 12.53 17.18
C LEU A 25 4.84 12.03 15.78
N VAL A 26 5.74 12.19 14.81
CA VAL A 26 5.58 11.66 13.45
C VAL A 26 5.68 10.14 13.42
N MET A 27 6.62 9.54 14.17
CA MET A 27 6.70 8.08 14.29
C MET A 27 5.52 7.50 15.07
N LEU A 28 5.01 8.23 16.07
CA LEU A 28 3.78 7.84 16.76
C LEU A 28 2.58 7.88 15.81
N ALA A 29 2.44 8.95 15.01
CA ALA A 29 1.39 9.06 14.01
C ALA A 29 1.44 7.91 12.99
N HIS A 30 2.64 7.56 12.54
CA HIS A 30 2.84 6.42 11.64
C HIS A 30 2.33 5.11 12.25
N GLN A 31 2.66 4.83 13.51
CA GLN A 31 2.19 3.63 14.21
C GLN A 31 0.67 3.64 14.39
N GLN A 32 0.08 4.78 14.74
CA GLN A 32 -1.37 4.93 14.87
C GLN A 32 -2.08 4.70 13.54
N LEU A 33 -1.53 5.24 12.44
CA LEU A 33 -2.02 5.01 11.09
C LEU A 33 -1.97 3.52 10.74
N LEU A 34 -0.85 2.84 10.98
CA LEU A 34 -0.73 1.39 10.78
C LEU A 34 -1.69 0.61 11.69
N GLY A 35 -1.97 1.12 12.90
CA GLY A 35 -2.97 0.56 13.82
C GLY A 35 -4.43 0.77 13.35
N GLY A 36 -4.66 1.63 12.36
CA GLY A 36 -5.99 2.00 11.89
C GLY A 36 -6.66 3.13 12.69
N ASP A 37 -5.97 3.72 13.66
CA ASP A 37 -6.46 4.88 14.42
C ASP A 37 -6.11 6.17 13.69
N LEU A 38 -6.89 6.44 12.64
CA LEU A 38 -6.68 7.61 11.78
C LEU A 38 -6.90 8.93 12.54
N ALA A 39 -7.77 8.93 13.57
CA ALA A 39 -8.05 10.12 14.37
C ALA A 39 -6.85 10.47 15.27
N ALA A 40 -6.28 9.48 15.95
CA ALA A 40 -5.08 9.68 16.75
C ALA A 40 -3.88 10.05 15.87
N ALA A 41 -3.70 9.39 14.72
CA ALA A 41 -2.66 9.74 13.77
C ALA A 41 -2.75 11.21 13.33
N GLN A 42 -3.97 11.69 13.04
CA GLN A 42 -4.20 13.08 12.68
C GLN A 42 -3.83 14.06 13.81
N ALA A 43 -4.17 13.71 15.06
CA ALA A 43 -3.85 14.52 16.23
C ALA A 43 -2.34 14.61 16.44
N SER A 44 -1.64 13.48 16.38
CA SER A 44 -0.18 13.41 16.51
C SER A 44 0.55 14.21 15.43
N LEU A 45 0.10 14.16 14.17
CA LEU A 45 0.68 14.97 13.09
C LEU A 45 0.45 16.47 13.28
N ARG A 46 -0.73 16.86 13.77
CA ARG A 46 -1.02 18.27 14.07
C ARG A 46 -0.12 18.79 15.18
N GLU A 47 0.07 18.01 16.24
CA GLU A 47 0.96 18.37 17.34
C GLU A 47 2.42 18.43 16.88
N ALA A 48 2.86 17.48 16.04
CA ALA A 48 4.19 17.51 15.43
C ALA A 48 4.42 18.81 14.65
N GLY A 49 3.43 19.22 13.83
CA GLY A 49 3.46 20.47 13.08
C GLY A 49 3.56 21.70 13.99
N ASN A 50 2.78 21.75 15.07
CA ASN A 50 2.83 22.84 16.06
C ASN A 50 4.20 22.94 16.77
N LYS A 51 4.89 21.81 16.92
CA LYS A 51 6.24 21.73 17.50
C LYS A 51 7.36 21.89 16.46
N GLY A 52 7.03 22.16 15.19
CA GLY A 52 8.00 22.28 14.10
C GLY A 52 8.75 20.97 13.79
N GLN A 53 8.18 19.81 14.11
CA GLN A 53 8.80 18.50 13.94
C GLN A 53 8.48 17.89 12.57
N GLY A 54 9.40 17.07 12.05
CA GLY A 54 9.08 16.06 11.04
C GLY A 54 9.33 16.40 9.57
N GLY A 55 9.41 17.68 9.19
CA GLY A 55 9.73 18.10 7.81
C GLY A 55 8.95 17.35 6.73
N THR A 56 9.65 16.89 5.69
CA THR A 56 9.10 16.10 4.57
C THR A 56 8.48 14.78 5.03
N ARG A 57 8.98 14.16 6.11
CA ARG A 57 8.40 12.93 6.66
C ARG A 57 6.99 13.16 7.22
N ALA A 58 6.77 14.24 7.97
CA ALA A 58 5.43 14.58 8.47
C ALA A 58 4.45 14.83 7.31
N LEU A 59 4.93 15.45 6.22
CA LEU A 59 4.15 15.67 5.02
C LEU A 59 3.78 14.35 4.32
N ALA A 60 4.69 13.37 4.29
CA ALA A 60 4.45 12.03 3.76
C ALA A 60 3.39 11.27 4.58
N GLU A 61 3.49 11.29 5.91
CA GLU A 61 2.49 10.68 6.79
C GLU A 61 1.11 11.34 6.63
N GLN A 62 1.06 12.66 6.47
CA GLN A 62 -0.20 13.34 6.18
C GLN A 62 -0.77 12.88 4.83
N ALA A 63 0.06 12.66 3.81
CA ALA A 63 -0.42 12.15 2.52
C ALA A 63 -1.07 10.75 2.66
N PHE A 64 -0.43 9.84 3.40
CA PHE A 64 -0.98 8.51 3.67
C PHE A 64 -2.29 8.58 4.45
N LEU A 65 -2.36 9.48 5.43
CA LEU A 65 -3.56 9.67 6.24
C LEU A 65 -4.73 10.24 5.41
N GLU A 66 -4.47 11.21 4.54
CA GLU A 66 -5.47 11.74 3.62
C GLU A 66 -6.02 10.66 2.69
N ASP A 67 -5.15 9.80 2.16
CA ASP A 67 -5.56 8.66 1.32
C ASP A 67 -6.39 7.62 2.08
N ALA A 68 -5.95 7.24 3.28
CA ALA A 68 -6.68 6.29 4.12
C ALA A 68 -8.11 6.79 4.44
N ASN A 69 -8.27 8.10 4.58
CA ASN A 69 -9.55 8.77 4.76
C ASN A 69 -10.36 8.98 3.46
N GLY A 70 -9.89 8.51 2.30
CA GLY A 70 -10.56 8.69 1.01
C GLY A 70 -10.43 10.12 0.44
N ARG A 71 -9.60 10.99 1.04
CA ARG A 71 -9.35 12.37 0.56
C ARG A 71 -8.23 12.38 -0.47
N HIS A 72 -8.40 11.60 -1.54
CA HIS A 72 -7.36 11.32 -2.53
C HIS A 72 -6.81 12.55 -3.24
N MET A 73 -7.64 13.56 -3.53
CA MET A 73 -7.17 14.80 -4.14
C MET A 73 -6.26 15.59 -3.20
N ARG A 74 -6.51 15.54 -1.89
CA ARG A 74 -5.66 16.18 -0.90
C ARG A 74 -4.34 15.42 -0.74
N ALA A 75 -4.39 14.09 -0.68
CA ALA A 75 -3.20 13.25 -0.69
C ALA A 75 -2.32 13.50 -1.94
N ARG A 76 -2.94 13.61 -3.13
CA ARG A 76 -2.25 13.92 -4.39
C ARG A 76 -1.42 15.19 -4.32
N GLN A 77 -2.00 16.28 -3.79
CA GLN A 77 -1.28 17.55 -3.61
C GLN A 77 -0.02 17.37 -2.73
N LEU A 78 -0.12 16.56 -1.68
CA LEU A 78 0.99 16.29 -0.77
C LEU A 78 2.06 15.42 -1.44
N TYR A 79 1.67 14.38 -2.18
CA TYR A 79 2.62 13.58 -2.95
C TYR A 79 3.33 14.39 -4.05
N ASP A 80 2.63 15.31 -4.71
CA ASP A 80 3.23 16.20 -5.71
C ASP A 80 4.28 17.13 -5.07
N ALA A 81 3.98 17.67 -3.87
CA ALA A 81 4.91 18.50 -3.12
C ALA A 81 6.15 17.73 -2.61
N LEU A 82 6.07 16.41 -2.49
CA LEU A 82 7.16 15.53 -2.04
C LEU A 82 8.04 15.01 -3.17
N LYS A 83 7.72 15.34 -4.43
CA LYS A 83 8.53 14.93 -5.57
C LYS A 83 9.91 15.60 -5.52
N GLY A 84 10.99 14.83 -5.72
CA GLY A 84 12.36 15.32 -5.58
C GLY A 84 12.85 15.44 -4.13
N SER A 85 12.03 15.09 -3.13
CA SER A 85 12.44 15.07 -1.72
C SER A 85 13.12 13.76 -1.33
N ASP A 86 13.69 13.72 -0.12
CA ASP A 86 14.20 12.51 0.53
C ASP A 86 13.13 11.42 0.77
N GLN A 87 11.84 11.79 0.70
CA GLN A 87 10.72 10.86 0.84
C GLN A 87 10.19 10.32 -0.50
N GLU A 88 10.73 10.76 -1.65
CA GLU A 88 10.22 10.38 -2.98
C GLU A 88 10.12 8.87 -3.16
N ALA A 89 11.16 8.13 -2.78
CA ALA A 89 11.17 6.67 -2.89
C ALA A 89 10.12 5.99 -1.97
N ILE A 90 9.86 6.59 -0.80
CA ILE A 90 8.91 6.07 0.21
C ILE A 90 7.47 6.26 -0.28
N ILE A 91 7.17 7.41 -0.86
CA ILE A 91 5.82 7.72 -1.35
C ILE A 91 5.50 7.14 -2.73
N ALA A 92 6.49 6.61 -3.45
CA ALA A 92 6.33 6.26 -4.86
C ALA A 92 5.18 5.27 -5.11
N VAL A 93 5.05 4.23 -4.26
CA VAL A 93 3.97 3.25 -4.35
C VAL A 93 2.60 3.85 -3.96
N PRO A 94 2.41 4.44 -2.75
CA PRO A 94 1.14 5.08 -2.39
C PRO A 94 0.68 6.15 -3.38
N SER A 95 1.62 6.97 -3.88
CA SER A 95 1.36 7.99 -4.91
C SER A 95 0.83 7.39 -6.22
N ALA A 96 1.34 6.22 -6.64
CA ALA A 96 0.85 5.53 -7.84
C ALA A 96 -0.54 4.92 -7.63
N VAL A 97 -0.81 4.33 -6.46
CA VAL A 97 -2.14 3.82 -6.08
C VAL A 97 -3.16 4.97 -6.01
N ASN A 98 -2.78 6.11 -5.45
CA ASN A 98 -3.60 7.32 -5.41
C ASN A 98 -4.01 7.80 -6.82
N LEU A 99 -3.12 7.71 -7.82
CA LEU A 99 -3.48 8.02 -9.21
C LEU A 99 -4.57 7.08 -9.74
N ALA A 100 -4.53 5.79 -9.39
CA ALA A 100 -5.58 4.85 -9.74
C ALA A 100 -6.91 5.16 -9.01
N ALA A 101 -6.85 5.51 -7.72
CA ALA A 101 -8.02 5.93 -6.92
C ALA A 101 -8.68 7.22 -7.43
N LEU A 102 -7.91 8.08 -8.11
CA LEU A 102 -8.39 9.29 -8.78
C LEU A 102 -8.82 9.06 -10.23
N ALA A 103 -8.90 7.80 -10.68
CA ALA A 103 -9.17 7.42 -12.06
C ALA A 103 -8.21 8.03 -13.11
N ARG A 104 -7.00 8.43 -12.69
CA ARG A 104 -5.94 8.92 -13.58
C ARG A 104 -5.12 7.75 -14.11
N PHE A 105 -5.78 6.84 -14.81
CA PHE A 105 -5.23 5.52 -15.14
C PHE A 105 -3.98 5.56 -16.02
N ASP A 106 -3.87 6.51 -16.94
CA ASP A 106 -2.66 6.63 -17.77
C ASP A 106 -1.44 7.04 -16.93
N LEU A 107 -1.62 7.99 -16.01
CA LEU A 107 -0.56 8.39 -15.08
C LEU A 107 -0.20 7.26 -14.11
N ALA A 108 -1.21 6.53 -13.59
CA ALA A 108 -0.99 5.36 -12.75
C ALA A 108 -0.18 4.29 -13.52
N ARG A 109 -0.53 4.02 -14.78
CA ARG A 109 0.18 3.06 -15.63
C ARG A 109 1.65 3.45 -15.82
N SER A 110 1.93 4.72 -16.12
CA SER A 110 3.30 5.23 -16.23
C SER A 110 4.07 5.08 -14.92
N ALA A 111 3.46 5.45 -13.79
CA ALA A 111 4.09 5.34 -12.47
C ALA A 111 4.42 3.88 -12.09
N PHE A 112 3.50 2.94 -12.30
CA PHE A 112 3.77 1.53 -12.03
C PHE A 112 4.79 0.92 -13.00
N ALA A 113 4.79 1.30 -14.27
CA ALA A 113 5.82 0.87 -15.22
C ALA A 113 7.23 1.35 -14.78
N ASP A 114 7.33 2.59 -14.31
CA ASP A 114 8.59 3.13 -13.77
C ASP A 114 9.03 2.38 -12.50
N LEU A 115 8.11 2.11 -11.57
CA LEU A 115 8.38 1.30 -10.36
C LEU A 115 8.87 -0.10 -10.71
N GLN A 116 8.19 -0.78 -11.63
CA GLN A 116 8.54 -2.13 -12.07
C GLN A 116 9.93 -2.18 -12.71
N LYS A 117 10.30 -1.13 -13.47
CA LYS A 117 11.60 -1.04 -14.13
C LYS A 117 12.72 -0.66 -13.15
N ARG A 118 12.51 0.37 -12.33
CA ARG A 118 13.58 1.10 -11.63
C ARG A 118 13.69 0.81 -10.13
N SER A 119 12.63 0.31 -9.48
CA SER A 119 12.69 0.07 -8.04
C SER A 119 13.83 -0.90 -7.68
N PRO A 120 14.65 -0.64 -6.65
CA PRO A 120 15.65 -1.61 -6.22
C PRO A 120 15.02 -2.80 -5.48
N ASN A 121 13.76 -2.67 -5.03
CA ASN A 121 13.08 -3.69 -4.23
C ASN A 121 12.26 -4.65 -5.14
N PRO A 122 12.61 -5.95 -5.19
CA PRO A 122 11.89 -6.95 -5.98
C PRO A 122 10.40 -7.07 -5.62
N GLN A 123 10.05 -6.91 -4.35
CA GLN A 123 8.66 -6.92 -3.87
C GLN A 123 7.85 -5.80 -4.52
N VAL A 124 8.41 -4.58 -4.56
CA VAL A 124 7.79 -3.41 -5.18
C VAL A 124 7.67 -3.61 -6.69
N LYS A 125 8.67 -4.21 -7.34
CA LYS A 125 8.57 -4.53 -8.78
C LYS A 125 7.43 -5.49 -9.08
N ALA A 126 7.31 -6.57 -8.31
CA ALA A 126 6.26 -7.55 -8.47
C ALA A 126 4.87 -6.95 -8.22
N TYR A 127 4.73 -6.18 -7.14
CA TYR A 127 3.49 -5.46 -6.81
C TYR A 127 3.10 -4.44 -7.89
N ALA A 128 4.05 -3.66 -8.41
CA ALA A 128 3.80 -2.78 -9.55
C ALA A 128 3.35 -3.56 -10.80
N GLY A 129 3.91 -4.76 -11.01
CA GLY A 129 3.43 -5.70 -12.02
C GLY A 129 1.97 -6.11 -11.82
N LEU A 130 1.53 -6.39 -10.60
CA LEU A 130 0.12 -6.70 -10.33
C LEU A 130 -0.80 -5.52 -10.70
N TRP A 131 -0.38 -4.29 -10.45
CA TRP A 131 -1.10 -3.10 -10.93
C TRP A 131 -1.18 -2.99 -12.45
N THR A 132 -0.16 -3.45 -13.18
CA THR A 132 -0.26 -3.53 -14.66
C THR A 132 -1.35 -4.50 -15.11
N LEU A 133 -1.58 -5.60 -14.36
CA LEU A 133 -2.69 -6.52 -14.61
C LEU A 133 -4.04 -5.85 -14.36
N TRP A 134 -4.19 -5.19 -13.22
CA TRP A 134 -5.43 -4.50 -12.86
C TRP A 134 -5.79 -3.41 -13.88
N LEU A 135 -4.84 -2.54 -14.20
CA LEU A 135 -5.02 -1.48 -15.20
C LEU A 135 -5.24 -2.05 -16.61
N GLY A 136 -4.55 -3.16 -16.93
CA GLY A 136 -4.71 -3.87 -18.19
C GLY A 136 -6.12 -4.44 -18.35
N ALA A 137 -6.62 -5.14 -17.33
CA ALA A 137 -7.95 -5.70 -17.26
C ALA A 137 -9.02 -4.60 -17.35
N ARG A 138 -8.91 -3.57 -16.51
CA ARG A 138 -9.84 -2.44 -16.52
C ARG A 138 -9.91 -1.76 -17.88
N SER A 139 -8.76 -1.42 -18.47
CA SER A 139 -8.74 -0.77 -19.78
C SER A 139 -9.29 -1.65 -20.92
N ALA A 140 -9.18 -2.98 -20.80
CA ALA A 140 -9.80 -3.91 -21.73
C ALA A 140 -11.34 -3.89 -21.60
N SER A 141 -11.85 -3.85 -20.36
CA SER A 141 -13.27 -3.72 -20.07
C SER A 141 -13.83 -2.36 -20.54
N ASP A 142 -13.15 -1.25 -20.24
CA ASP A 142 -13.53 0.10 -20.68
C ASP A 142 -13.59 0.19 -22.22
N ALA A 143 -12.66 -0.49 -22.91
CA ALA A 143 -12.64 -0.60 -24.37
C ALA A 143 -13.63 -1.63 -24.93
N ARG A 144 -14.42 -2.30 -24.08
CA ARG A 144 -15.38 -3.36 -24.43
C ARG A 144 -14.76 -4.49 -25.25
N LEU A 145 -13.53 -4.86 -24.93
CA LEU A 145 -12.91 -6.04 -25.53
C LEU A 145 -13.72 -7.28 -25.18
N LYS A 146 -13.80 -8.23 -26.12
CA LYS A 146 -14.37 -9.55 -25.84
C LYS A 146 -13.60 -10.24 -24.72
N PRO A 147 -14.25 -11.07 -23.87
CA PRO A 147 -13.60 -11.74 -22.75
C PRO A 147 -12.32 -12.48 -23.13
N GLU A 148 -12.28 -13.15 -24.29
CA GLU A 148 -11.10 -13.89 -24.75
C GLU A 148 -9.92 -12.96 -25.07
N ALA A 149 -10.20 -11.78 -25.64
CA ALA A 149 -9.19 -10.78 -25.96
C ALA A 149 -8.68 -10.10 -24.69
N ALA A 150 -9.57 -9.79 -23.74
CA ALA A 150 -9.21 -9.28 -22.42
C ALA A 150 -8.32 -10.30 -21.68
N GLN A 151 -8.72 -11.57 -21.69
CA GLN A 151 -7.96 -12.67 -21.10
C GLN A 151 -6.57 -12.83 -21.74
N ALA A 152 -6.48 -12.88 -23.07
CA ALA A 152 -5.20 -13.01 -23.76
C ALA A 152 -4.24 -11.86 -23.43
N ARG A 153 -4.76 -10.63 -23.33
CA ARG A 153 -3.99 -9.45 -22.94
C ARG A 153 -3.41 -9.58 -21.54
N VAL A 154 -4.24 -9.90 -20.54
CA VAL A 154 -3.77 -10.00 -19.15
C VAL A 154 -2.88 -11.22 -18.93
N GLN A 155 -3.10 -12.32 -19.66
CA GLN A 155 -2.21 -13.48 -19.65
C GLN A 155 -0.81 -13.13 -20.15
N LYS A 156 -0.69 -12.29 -21.19
CA LYS A 156 0.60 -11.80 -21.67
C LYS A 156 1.31 -10.98 -20.58
N LEU A 157 0.62 -10.01 -20.00
CA LEU A 157 1.16 -9.18 -18.92
C LEU A 157 1.60 -10.03 -17.72
N ALA A 158 0.81 -11.04 -17.34
CA ALA A 158 1.10 -11.90 -16.19
C ALA A 158 2.36 -12.76 -16.37
N ARG A 159 2.83 -12.99 -17.60
CA ARG A 159 4.08 -13.72 -17.87
C ARG A 159 5.32 -12.84 -17.72
N GLU A 160 5.16 -11.52 -17.77
CA GLU A 160 6.25 -10.55 -17.63
C GLU A 160 6.57 -10.23 -16.16
N ILE A 161 5.65 -10.58 -15.26
CA ILE A 161 5.79 -10.35 -13.82
C ILE A 161 6.66 -11.46 -13.23
N LYS A 162 7.65 -11.05 -12.43
CA LYS A 162 8.48 -11.94 -11.61
C LYS A 162 7.99 -11.86 -10.17
N PRO A 163 7.03 -12.72 -9.75
CA PRO A 163 6.54 -12.71 -8.38
C PRO A 163 7.65 -13.15 -7.42
N VAL A 164 7.65 -12.60 -6.20
CA VAL A 164 8.63 -12.94 -5.17
C VAL A 164 7.99 -13.56 -3.91
N THR A 165 6.67 -13.53 -3.81
CA THR A 165 5.90 -14.23 -2.76
C THR A 165 4.97 -15.29 -3.36
N ALA A 166 4.53 -16.22 -2.51
CA ALA A 166 3.53 -17.22 -2.89
C ALA A 166 2.19 -16.59 -3.28
N GLN A 167 1.73 -15.56 -2.54
CA GLN A 167 0.50 -14.82 -2.87
C GLN A 167 0.61 -14.09 -4.22
N GLN A 168 1.74 -13.43 -4.52
CA GLN A 168 1.95 -12.79 -5.82
C GLN A 168 1.99 -13.82 -6.96
N SER A 169 2.59 -14.98 -6.71
CA SER A 169 2.63 -16.09 -7.67
C SER A 169 1.23 -16.62 -7.95
N ALA A 170 0.39 -16.76 -6.93
CA ALA A 170 -1.01 -17.17 -7.07
C ALA A 170 -1.84 -16.13 -7.82
N LEU A 171 -1.67 -14.84 -7.55
CA LEU A 171 -2.32 -13.77 -8.34
C LEU A 171 -1.89 -13.82 -9.81
N CYS A 172 -0.60 -14.00 -10.11
CA CYS A 172 -0.16 -14.16 -11.49
C CYS A 172 -0.78 -15.42 -12.13
N ALA A 173 -0.86 -16.53 -11.41
CA ALA A 173 -1.49 -17.76 -11.88
C ALA A 173 -3.00 -17.58 -12.14
N LEU A 174 -3.71 -16.78 -11.31
CA LEU A 174 -5.12 -16.45 -11.51
C LEU A 174 -5.32 -15.72 -12.84
N TYR A 175 -4.54 -14.67 -13.09
CA TYR A 175 -4.60 -13.93 -14.36
C TYR A 175 -4.10 -14.75 -15.56
N GLN A 176 -3.30 -15.80 -15.31
CA GLN A 176 -2.94 -16.78 -16.31
C GLN A 176 -4.08 -17.80 -16.60
N GLY A 177 -5.12 -17.86 -15.77
CA GLY A 177 -6.20 -18.85 -15.84
C GLY A 177 -5.76 -20.24 -15.35
N LYS A 178 -4.72 -20.33 -14.52
CA LYS A 178 -4.15 -21.58 -14.00
C LYS A 178 -4.67 -21.95 -12.61
N THR A 179 -5.35 -21.03 -11.94
CA THR A 179 -5.93 -21.20 -10.61
C THR A 179 -7.11 -20.24 -10.45
N ASP A 180 -7.79 -20.31 -9.31
CA ASP A 180 -8.95 -19.48 -8.97
C ASP A 180 -8.64 -18.53 -7.80
N SER A 181 -9.61 -17.67 -7.47
CA SER A 181 -9.47 -16.71 -6.37
C SER A 181 -9.32 -17.40 -5.01
N SER A 182 -9.96 -18.55 -4.78
CA SER A 182 -9.88 -19.27 -3.51
C SER A 182 -8.45 -19.72 -3.20
N ALA A 183 -7.72 -20.19 -4.22
CA ALA A 183 -6.32 -20.56 -4.09
C ALA A 183 -5.42 -19.39 -3.72
N VAL A 184 -5.73 -18.17 -4.20
CA VAL A 184 -4.99 -16.95 -3.81
C VAL A 184 -5.14 -16.68 -2.31
N PHE A 185 -6.37 -16.73 -1.80
CA PHE A 185 -6.63 -16.50 -0.37
C PHE A 185 -6.03 -17.60 0.51
N ALA A 186 -6.09 -18.87 0.06
CA ALA A 186 -5.44 -19.98 0.76
C ALA A 186 -3.93 -19.78 0.93
N GLN A 187 -3.24 -19.19 -0.07
CA GLN A 187 -1.82 -18.84 0.07
C GLN A 187 -1.58 -17.80 1.17
N ILE A 188 -2.49 -16.86 1.37
CA ILE A 188 -2.39 -15.83 2.42
C ILE A 188 -2.65 -16.44 3.79
N ASP A 189 -3.66 -17.29 3.90
CA ASP A 189 -4.04 -17.93 5.15
C ASP A 189 -2.91 -18.81 5.70
N ALA A 190 -2.18 -19.49 4.81
CA ALA A 190 -1.03 -20.32 5.14
C ALA A 190 0.22 -19.55 5.62
N LEU A 191 0.27 -18.21 5.45
CA LEU A 191 1.44 -17.42 5.87
C LEU A 191 1.58 -17.39 7.39
N MET A 192 2.82 -17.51 7.88
CA MET A 192 3.15 -17.31 9.29
C MET A 192 3.61 -15.87 9.52
N VAL A 193 2.67 -14.92 9.35
CA VAL A 193 2.89 -13.48 9.51
C VAL A 193 1.84 -12.88 10.46
N PRO A 194 2.08 -11.70 11.03
CA PRO A 194 1.10 -11.02 11.89
C PRO A 194 -0.25 -10.86 11.18
N GLU A 195 -1.35 -10.95 11.94
CA GLU A 195 -2.70 -10.85 11.37
C GLU A 195 -2.94 -9.51 10.65
N ALA A 196 -2.34 -8.44 11.16
CA ALA A 196 -2.32 -7.13 10.51
C ALA A 196 -1.80 -7.21 9.06
N THR A 197 -0.70 -7.94 8.85
CA THR A 197 -0.12 -8.17 7.52
C THR A 197 -1.02 -9.05 6.67
N LYS A 198 -1.63 -10.11 7.24
CA LYS A 198 -2.60 -10.94 6.50
C LYS A 198 -3.78 -10.11 6.01
N ARG A 199 -4.35 -9.25 6.85
CA ARG A 199 -5.47 -8.37 6.49
C ARG A 199 -5.12 -7.44 5.33
N ASP A 200 -3.93 -6.86 5.31
CA ASP A 200 -3.47 -6.05 4.18
C ASP A 200 -3.34 -6.89 2.90
N LEU A 201 -2.72 -8.07 2.99
CA LEU A 201 -2.58 -8.97 1.85
C LEU A 201 -3.94 -9.46 1.31
N ARG A 202 -4.93 -9.69 2.18
CA ARG A 202 -6.30 -10.02 1.78
C ARG A 202 -7.00 -8.83 1.12
N THR A 203 -6.70 -7.59 1.56
CA THR A 203 -7.19 -6.37 0.90
C THR A 203 -6.61 -6.25 -0.51
N GLU A 204 -5.30 -6.42 -0.64
CA GLU A 204 -4.59 -6.43 -1.91
C GLU A 204 -5.15 -7.51 -2.85
N ALA A 205 -5.21 -8.76 -2.38
CA ALA A 205 -5.72 -9.88 -3.16
C ALA A 205 -7.20 -9.71 -3.54
N GLY A 206 -8.03 -9.16 -2.65
CA GLY A 206 -9.41 -8.84 -2.94
C GLY A 206 -9.55 -7.87 -4.12
N LEU A 207 -8.72 -6.82 -4.15
CA LEU A 207 -8.75 -5.86 -5.26
C LEU A 207 -8.38 -6.54 -6.58
N PHE A 208 -7.26 -7.27 -6.60
CA PHE A 208 -6.76 -7.88 -7.83
C PHE A 208 -7.60 -9.08 -8.31
N ALA A 209 -8.02 -9.96 -7.41
CA ALA A 209 -8.85 -11.12 -7.75
C ALA A 209 -10.26 -10.70 -8.15
N GLY A 210 -10.87 -9.75 -7.44
CA GLY A 210 -12.17 -9.22 -7.83
C GLY A 210 -12.11 -8.49 -9.18
N ALA A 211 -11.04 -7.72 -9.46
CA ALA A 211 -10.88 -7.09 -10.78
C ALA A 211 -10.69 -8.10 -11.93
N TYR A 212 -10.08 -9.25 -11.66
CA TYR A 212 -10.02 -10.33 -12.64
C TYR A 212 -11.43 -10.87 -12.94
N LEU A 213 -12.22 -11.13 -11.90
CA LEU A 213 -13.60 -11.60 -12.06
C LEU A 213 -14.47 -10.57 -12.79
N ASP A 214 -14.39 -9.30 -12.38
CA ASP A 214 -15.16 -8.20 -12.94
C ASP A 214 -14.77 -7.92 -14.40
N TYR A 215 -13.51 -7.57 -14.64
CA TYR A 215 -13.08 -7.01 -15.93
C TYR A 215 -12.63 -8.05 -16.95
N VAL A 216 -12.26 -9.26 -16.52
CA VAL A 216 -11.75 -10.30 -17.43
C VAL A 216 -12.79 -11.40 -17.61
N ARG A 217 -13.35 -11.91 -16.52
CA ARG A 217 -14.34 -13.00 -16.56
C ARG A 217 -15.77 -12.50 -16.78
N GLN A 218 -16.04 -11.21 -16.56
CA GLN A 218 -17.37 -10.61 -16.54
C GLN A 218 -18.32 -11.30 -15.54
N ASP A 219 -17.76 -11.83 -14.47
CA ASP A 219 -18.48 -12.43 -13.35
C ASP A 219 -18.63 -11.38 -12.24
N HIS A 220 -19.53 -10.43 -12.48
CA HIS A 220 -19.75 -9.28 -11.60
C HIS A 220 -20.25 -9.70 -10.21
N GLN A 221 -21.06 -10.75 -10.13
CA GLN A 221 -21.57 -11.26 -8.86
C GLN A 221 -20.44 -11.84 -8.00
N ALA A 222 -19.58 -12.68 -8.56
CA ALA A 222 -18.44 -13.22 -7.83
C ALA A 222 -17.43 -12.11 -7.48
N ALA A 223 -17.25 -11.12 -8.37
CA ALA A 223 -16.39 -9.97 -8.09
C ALA A 223 -16.89 -9.16 -6.88
N GLU A 224 -18.19 -8.86 -6.82
CA GLU A 224 -18.79 -8.15 -5.68
C GLU A 224 -18.59 -8.90 -4.37
N GLN A 225 -18.83 -10.22 -4.36
CA GLN A 225 -18.60 -11.06 -3.17
C GLN A 225 -17.15 -10.99 -2.69
N ILE A 226 -16.18 -11.06 -3.61
CA ILE A 226 -14.75 -10.93 -3.27
C ILE A 226 -14.44 -9.54 -2.71
N TYR A 227 -14.99 -8.47 -3.31
CA TYR A 227 -14.77 -7.12 -2.80
C TYR A 227 -15.35 -6.92 -1.40
N GLN A 228 -16.57 -7.40 -1.15
CA GLN A 228 -17.21 -7.31 0.17
C GLN A 228 -16.42 -8.07 1.23
N LEU A 229 -16.05 -9.33 0.95
CA LEU A 229 -15.26 -10.15 1.86
C LEU A 229 -13.92 -9.48 2.21
N ALA A 230 -13.22 -8.94 1.20
CA ALA A 230 -11.97 -8.24 1.42
C ALA A 230 -12.17 -6.94 2.23
N LEU A 231 -13.27 -6.21 2.02
CA LEU A 231 -13.58 -4.98 2.76
C LEU A 231 -13.87 -5.25 4.24
N GLU A 232 -14.59 -6.32 4.56
CA GLU A 232 -14.89 -6.74 5.93
C GLU A 232 -13.60 -7.04 6.72
N GLN A 233 -12.61 -7.63 6.03
CA GLN A 233 -11.35 -8.05 6.63
C GLN A 233 -10.27 -6.98 6.56
N SER A 234 -10.40 -5.97 5.70
CA SER A 234 -9.35 -4.96 5.52
C SER A 234 -9.17 -4.04 6.72
N ARG A 235 -7.97 -3.47 6.85
CA ARG A 235 -7.68 -2.43 7.84
C ARG A 235 -7.98 -1.04 7.25
N PRO A 236 -8.34 -0.04 8.06
CA PRO A 236 -8.59 1.32 7.56
C PRO A 236 -7.43 1.91 6.74
N ALA A 237 -6.19 1.58 7.09
CA ALA A 237 -4.99 2.07 6.43
C ALA A 237 -4.49 1.22 5.25
N ALA A 238 -5.17 0.13 4.89
CA ALA A 238 -4.78 -0.68 3.75
C ALA A 238 -4.94 0.14 2.44
N MET A 239 -3.90 0.18 1.61
CA MET A 239 -3.79 1.09 0.46
C MET A 239 -4.93 0.91 -0.55
N GLU A 240 -5.32 -0.34 -0.80
CA GLU A 240 -6.33 -0.72 -1.79
C GLU A 240 -7.77 -0.55 -1.29
N ARG A 241 -7.97 -0.31 0.02
CA ARG A 241 -9.30 -0.33 0.64
C ARG A 241 -10.27 0.65 -0.02
N GLN A 242 -9.83 1.86 -0.33
CA GLN A 242 -10.71 2.86 -0.95
C GLN A 242 -11.10 2.46 -2.37
N LEU A 243 -10.19 1.86 -3.14
CA LEU A 243 -10.50 1.33 -4.46
C LEU A 243 -11.46 0.14 -4.39
N LEU A 244 -11.34 -0.73 -3.39
CA LEU A 244 -12.33 -1.78 -3.14
C LEU A 244 -13.72 -1.20 -2.85
N ILE A 245 -13.82 -0.14 -2.03
CA ILE A 245 -15.09 0.55 -1.76
C ILE A 245 -15.69 1.09 -3.07
N GLN A 246 -14.87 1.75 -3.90
CA GLN A 246 -15.32 2.30 -5.19
C GLN A 246 -15.79 1.19 -6.14
N SER A 247 -15.03 0.11 -6.29
CA SER A 247 -15.37 -1.01 -7.17
C SER A 247 -16.63 -1.74 -6.70
N SER A 248 -16.76 -2.02 -5.39
CA SER A 248 -17.95 -2.66 -4.84
C SER A 248 -19.21 -1.81 -5.06
N ARG A 249 -19.14 -0.49 -4.79
CA ARG A 249 -20.26 0.43 -5.04
C ARG A 249 -20.63 0.51 -6.51
N ALA A 250 -19.65 0.50 -7.41
CA ALA A 250 -19.91 0.54 -8.84
C ALA A 250 -20.76 -0.67 -9.27
N LEU A 251 -20.43 -1.89 -8.81
CA LEU A 251 -21.20 -3.09 -9.13
C LEU A 251 -22.61 -3.09 -8.54
N GLN A 252 -22.78 -2.56 -7.33
CA GLN A 252 -24.10 -2.41 -6.71
C GLN A 252 -25.04 -1.50 -7.51
N LEU A 253 -24.51 -0.43 -8.09
CA LEU A 253 -25.27 0.49 -8.94
C LEU A 253 -25.67 -0.11 -10.29
N PHE A 254 -25.00 -1.15 -10.76
CA PHE A 254 -25.35 -1.86 -12.00
C PHE A 254 -26.36 -2.99 -11.79
N THR A 255 -26.63 -3.38 -10.55
CA THR A 255 -27.47 -4.54 -10.20
C THR A 255 -28.87 -4.12 -9.72
N HIS A 256 -29.10 -2.82 -9.52
CA HIS A 256 -30.38 -2.19 -9.20
C HIS A 256 -30.87 -1.31 -10.35
#